data_AF-A0A7J2XB31-F1
#
_entry.id   AF-A0A7J2XB31-F1
#
_cell.length_a   1.000
_cell.length_b   1.000
_cell.length_c   1.000
_cell.angle_alpha   90.00
_cell.angle_beta   90.00
_cell.angle_gamma   90.00
#
_symmetry.space_group_name_H-M   'P 1'
#
loop_
_entity.id
_entity.type
_entity.pdbx_description
1 polymer ?
#
loop_
_entity_poly.entity_id
_entity_poly.type
_entity_poly.pdbx_seq_one_letter_code
_entity_poly.pdbx_strand_id
1 'polypeptide(L)' 'MKKKELKIPLIKDGTVIDHITAGQAVKVLHILGIPERTLDSIVSVVMNVKSKIGKKDIVKVENRELKPEEVNK' A
#
# COMPACT_ATOMS: atom_id res chain seq x y z
N MET A 1 17.25 23.81 0.36
CA MET A 1 16.28 23.04 -0.45
C MET A 1 15.24 22.45 0.49
N LYS A 2 13.94 22.75 0.33
CA LYS A 2 12.88 22.13 1.16
C LYS A 2 12.78 20.64 0.78
N LYS A 3 13.10 19.74 1.72
CA LYS A 3 12.76 18.31 1.60
C LYS A 3 11.24 18.24 1.39
N LYS A 4 10.80 17.65 0.28
CA LYS A 4 9.39 17.26 0.15
C LYS A 4 9.12 16.24 1.25
N GLU A 5 8.37 16.62 2.28
CA GLU A 5 7.92 15.69 3.28
C GLU A 5 7.06 14.63 2.61
N LEU A 6 7.54 13.39 2.67
CA LEU A 6 6.73 12.25 2.26
C LEU A 6 5.62 12.11 3.29
N LYS A 7 4.36 12.07 2.84
CA LYS A 7 3.21 11.85 3.74
C LYS A 7 3.33 10.56 4.53
N ILE A 8 4.01 9.55 3.97
CA ILE A 8 4.37 8.31 4.63
C ILE A 8 5.84 7.99 4.32
N PRO A 9 6.64 7.59 5.32
CA PRO A 9 8.03 7.20 5.11
C PRO A 9 8.18 6.08 4.07
N LEU A 10 9.39 5.96 3.53
CA LEU A 10 9.77 4.79 2.74
C LEU A 10 9.89 3.60 3.69
N ILE A 11 9.46 2.44 3.23
CA ILE A 11 9.71 1.17 3.93
C ILE A 11 11.09 0.67 3.52
N LYS A 12 11.78 -0.05 4.42
CA LYS A 12 13.07 -0.67 4.11
C LYS A 12 12.88 -1.97 3.32
N ASP A 13 12.01 -2.84 3.84
CA ASP A 13 11.75 -4.17 3.31
C ASP A 13 10.25 -4.46 3.31
N GLY A 14 9.74 -5.10 2.25
CA GLY A 14 8.32 -5.46 2.10
C GLY A 14 7.74 -5.11 0.73
N THR A 15 6.42 -5.00 0.66
CA THR A 15 5.70 -4.78 -0.62
C THR A 15 4.99 -3.43 -0.65
N VAL A 16 5.10 -2.75 -1.79
CA VAL A 16 4.34 -1.53 -2.10
C VAL A 16 3.39 -1.81 -3.27
N ILE A 17 2.09 -1.69 -3.02
CA ILE A 17 1.04 -1.74 -4.02
C ILE A 17 0.66 -0.29 -4.34
N ASP A 18 1.19 0.21 -5.44
CA ASP A 18 0.93 1.57 -5.92
C ASP A 18 -0.08 1.56 -7.08
N HIS A 19 -0.67 2.72 -7.37
CA HIS A 19 -1.66 2.90 -8.44
C HIS A 19 -2.95 2.10 -8.24
N ILE A 20 -3.35 1.89 -6.98
CA ILE A 20 -4.69 1.39 -6.67
C ILE A 20 -5.70 2.49 -7.05
N THR A 21 -6.80 2.11 -7.68
CA THR A 21 -7.91 3.02 -7.96
C THR A 21 -8.35 3.74 -6.67
N ALA A 22 -8.55 5.05 -6.74
CA ALA A 22 -8.88 5.85 -5.56
C ALA A 22 -10.13 5.30 -4.83
N GLY A 23 -10.01 5.12 -3.51
CA GLY A 23 -11.05 4.53 -2.67
C GLY A 23 -11.09 2.99 -2.62
N GLN A 24 -10.21 2.29 -3.35
CA GLN A 24 -10.21 0.82 -3.40
C GLN A 24 -9.18 0.16 -2.48
N ALA A 25 -8.32 0.90 -1.78
CA ALA A 25 -7.31 0.29 -0.91
C ALA A 25 -7.88 -0.66 0.15
N VAL A 26 -9.03 -0.33 0.75
CA VAL A 26 -9.68 -1.19 1.74
C VAL A 26 -10.07 -2.54 1.14
N LYS A 27 -10.55 -2.58 -0.11
CA LYS A 27 -10.85 -3.83 -0.83
C LYS A 27 -9.59 -4.67 -1.06
N VAL A 28 -8.47 -4.01 -1.40
CA VAL A 28 -7.16 -4.68 -1.54
C VAL A 28 -6.73 -5.32 -0.22
N LEU A 29 -6.88 -4.62 0.92
CA LEU A 29 -6.57 -5.21 2.23
C LEU A 29 -7.35 -6.51 2.49
N HIS A 30 -8.65 -6.52 2.17
CA HIS A 30 -9.49 -7.71 2.33
C HIS A 30 -9.03 -8.87 1.44
N ILE A 31 -8.71 -8.61 0.17
CA ILE A 31 -8.21 -9.64 -0.77
C ILE A 31 -6.90 -10.27 -0.27
N LEU A 32 -6.04 -9.46 0.36
CA LEU A 32 -4.76 -9.88 0.92
C LEU A 32 -4.84 -10.52 2.31
N GLY A 33 -6.05 -10.56 2.91
CA GLY A 33 -6.29 -11.08 4.25
C GLY A 33 -5.60 -10.25 5.34
N ILE A 34 -5.55 -8.92 5.19
CA ILE A 34 -4.98 -8.00 6.18
C ILE A 34 -6.10 -7.47 7.07
N PRO A 35 -5.97 -7.47 8.41
CA PRO A 35 -4.72 -7.69 9.18
C PRO A 35 -4.45 -9.14 9.61
N GLU A 36 -5.36 -10.08 9.39
CA GLU A 36 -5.29 -11.45 9.92
C GLU A 36 -3.99 -12.19 9.57
N ARG A 37 -3.44 -11.95 8.37
CA ARG A 37 -2.21 -12.58 7.87
C ARG A 37 -0.95 -11.72 8.07
N THR A 38 -1.05 -10.62 8.83
CA THR A 38 0.02 -9.60 8.97
C THR A 38 0.10 -9.01 10.38
N LEU A 39 -0.19 -9.80 11.42
CA LEU A 39 -0.23 -9.31 12.80
C LEU A 39 1.09 -8.66 13.27
N ASP A 40 2.23 -9.11 12.71
CA ASP A 40 3.57 -8.58 13.03
C ASP A 40 4.11 -7.55 12.02
N SER A 41 3.32 -7.21 10.98
CA SER A 41 3.76 -6.26 9.93
C SER A 41 3.10 -4.90 10.11
N ILE A 42 3.89 -3.84 9.89
CA ILE A 42 3.36 -2.48 9.76
C ILE A 42 2.68 -2.36 8.40
N VAL A 43 1.40 -1.97 8.41
CA VAL A 43 0.63 -1.69 7.20
C VAL A 43 0.33 -0.19 7.14
N SER A 44 0.78 0.45 6.07
CA SER A 44 0.48 1.85 5.78
C SER A 44 -0.48 1.95 4.61
N VAL A 45 -1.59 2.66 4.79
CA VAL A 45 -2.55 2.95 3.72
C VAL A 45 -2.66 4.45 3.50
N VAL A 46 -2.50 4.86 2.25
CA VAL A 46 -2.75 6.25 1.82
C VAL A 46 -3.85 6.23 0.79
N MET A 47 -4.93 6.97 1.05
CA MET A 47 -6.07 7.02 0.16
C MET A 47 -6.21 8.40 -0.48
N ASN A 48 -6.76 8.42 -1.69
CA ASN A 48 -7.12 9.64 -2.43
C ASN A 48 -5.95 10.63 -2.63
N VAL A 49 -4.71 10.14 -2.73
CA VAL A 49 -3.56 11.00 -2.97
C VAL A 49 -3.50 11.47 -4.42
N LYS A 50 -3.09 12.73 -4.62
CA LYS A 50 -2.84 13.26 -5.96
C LYS A 50 -1.72 12.47 -6.64
N SER A 51 -1.96 12.07 -7.88
CA SER A 51 -1.02 11.44 -8.80
C SER A 51 -0.94 12.25 -10.10
N LYS A 52 -0.06 11.86 -11.02
CA LYS A 52 0.06 12.50 -12.34
C LYS A 52 -1.22 12.39 -13.19
N ILE A 53 -2.07 11.41 -12.90
CA ILE A 53 -3.25 11.03 -13.71
C ILE A 53 -4.57 11.15 -12.94
N GLY A 54 -4.57 11.76 -11.76
CA GLY A 54 -5.78 11.92 -10.93
C GLY A 54 -5.52 11.63 -9.46
N LYS A 55 -6.39 10.82 -8.85
CA LYS A 55 -6.21 10.32 -7.48
C LYS A 55 -5.90 8.83 -7.51
N LYS A 56 -5.12 8.36 -6.54
CA LYS A 56 -4.86 6.95 -6.32
C LYS A 56 -4.80 6.64 -4.83
N ASP A 57 -4.87 5.35 -4.53
CA ASP A 57 -4.50 4.83 -3.23
C ASP A 57 -3.17 4.06 -3.32
N ILE A 58 -2.54 3.87 -2.17
CA ILE A 58 -1.29 3.13 -2.01
C ILE A 58 -1.40 2.29 -0.75
N VAL A 59 -1.02 1.03 -0.83
CA VAL A 59 -0.85 0.13 0.33
C VAL A 59 0.61 -0.27 0.42
N LYS A 60 1.19 -0.16 1.62
CA LYS A 60 2.54 -0.66 1.92
C LYS A 60 2.44 -1.66 3.06
N VAL A 61 3.14 -2.78 2.93
CA VAL A 61 3.22 -3.81 3.98
C VAL A 61 4.70 -4.08 4.23
N GLU A 62 5.16 -3.79 5.43
CA GLU A 62 6.55 -4.04 5.84
C GLU A 62 6.79 -5.53 6.09
N ASN A 63 8.01 -5.99 5.79
CA ASN A 63 8.49 -7.35 6.05
C ASN A 63 7.61 -8.47 5.43
N ARG A 64 6.86 -8.15 4.36
CA ARG A 64 6.05 -9.13 3.62
C ARG A 64 6.24 -8.95 2.12
N GLU A 65 6.58 -10.03 1.45
CA GLU A 65 6.50 -10.15 0.00
C GLU A 65 5.14 -10.73 -0.41
N LEU A 66 4.50 -10.13 -1.41
CA LEU A 66 3.30 -10.71 -2.02
C LEU A 66 3.69 -11.84 -2.95
N LYS A 67 3.01 -12.98 -2.81
CA LYS A 67 3.21 -14.10 -3.73
C LYS A 67 2.44 -13.87 -5.04
N PRO A 68 2.86 -14.45 -6.17
CA PRO A 68 2.20 -14.26 -7.47
C PRO A 68 0.70 -14.60 -7.45
N GLU A 69 0.28 -15.56 -6.63
CA GLU A 69 -1.13 -15.97 -6.51
C GLU A 69 -2.01 -14.92 -5.82
N GLU A 70 -1.41 -13.98 -5.10
CA GLU A 70 -2.09 -12.87 -4.42
C GLU A 70 -2.24 -11.63 -5.32
N VAL A 71 -1.47 -11.56 -6.41
CA VAL A 71 -1.45 -10.42 -7.35
C VAL A 71 -2.45 -10.60 -8.50
N ASN A 72 -2.77 -11.83 -8.86
CA ASN A 72 -3.65 -12.16 -10.00
C ASN A 72 -5.13 -12.37 -9.61
N LYS A 73 -5.62 -11.68 -8.57
CA LYS A 73 -7.02 -11.71 -8.12
C LYS A 73 -7.73 -10.40 -8.44
#